data_AF-A0A166LBQ7-F1
#
_entry.id   AF-A0A166LBQ7-F1
#
_cell.length_a   1.000
_cell.length_b   1.000
_cell.length_c   1.000
_cell.angle_alpha   90.00
_cell.angle_beta   90.00
_cell.angle_gamma   90.00
#
_symmetry.space_group_name_H-M   'P 1'
#
loop_
_entity.id
_entity.type
_entity.pdbx_description
1 polymer ?
#
loop_
_entity_poly.entity_id
_entity_poly.type
_entity_poly.pdbx_seq_one_letter_code
_entity_poly.pdbx_strand_id
1 'polypeptide(L)' 'QLQVALILAWALTIHKSQGQSLPWVVANLMGAWLLSQVYAALSRAISLMGLCVV' A
#
# COMPACT_ATOMS: atom_id res chain seq x y z
N GLN A 1 19.84 -11.08 -23.47
CA GLN A 1 19.91 -10.21 -22.27
C GLN A 1 19.27 -10.95 -21.11
N LEU A 2 19.96 -11.09 -19.99
CA LEU A 2 19.43 -11.72 -18.78
C LEU A 2 19.07 -10.63 -17.77
N GLN A 3 17.87 -10.65 -17.23
CA GLN A 3 17.41 -9.70 -16.20
C GLN A 3 17.31 -10.42 -14.85
N VAL A 4 17.72 -9.73 -13.79
CA VAL A 4 17.50 -10.23 -12.41
C VAL A 4 16.06 -9.95 -12.02
N ALA A 5 15.35 -10.95 -11.50
CA ALA A 5 13.92 -10.87 -11.14
C ALA A 5 13.70 -10.08 -9.83
N LEU A 6 14.08 -8.81 -9.84
CA LEU A 6 13.95 -7.88 -8.72
C LEU A 6 13.25 -6.60 -9.17
N ILE A 7 12.45 -6.05 -8.25
CA ILE A 7 11.82 -4.74 -8.39
C ILE A 7 11.87 -4.03 -7.03
N LEU A 8 11.92 -2.70 -7.02
CA LEU A 8 11.78 -1.90 -5.81
C LEU A 8 10.38 -2.13 -5.22
N ALA A 9 10.30 -2.42 -3.92
CA ALA A 9 9.06 -2.81 -3.25
C ALA A 9 8.74 -1.96 -2.00
N TRP A 10 9.43 -0.84 -1.79
CA TRP A 10 9.14 0.09 -0.69
C TRP A 10 7.83 0.85 -0.92
N ALA A 11 7.59 1.29 -2.15
CA ALA A 11 6.33 1.84 -2.58
C ALA A 11 5.60 0.81 -3.44
N LEU A 12 4.34 0.56 -3.11
CA LEU A 12 3.50 -0.43 -3.76
C LEU A 12 2.18 0.23 -4.15
N THR A 13 1.63 -0.19 -5.28
CA THR A 13 0.26 0.22 -5.62
C THR A 13 -0.72 -0.45 -4.66
N ILE A 14 -1.87 0.21 -4.44
CA ILE A 14 -2.93 -0.33 -3.57
C ILE A 14 -3.33 -1.75 -4.02
N HIS A 15 -3.43 -1.99 -5.33
CA HIS A 15 -3.72 -3.31 -5.89
C HIS A 15 -2.65 -4.36 -5.53
N LYS A 16 -1.37 -4.01 -5.56
CA LYS A 16 -0.28 -4.94 -5.20
C LYS A 16 -0.23 -5.22 -3.70
N SER A 17 -0.71 -4.28 -2.88
CA SER A 17 -0.78 -4.46 -1.42
C SER A 17 -1.95 -5.34 -0.96
N GLN A 18 -2.90 -5.69 -1.83
CA GLN A 18 -4.10 -6.43 -1.44
C GLN A 18 -3.77 -7.76 -0.73
N GLY A 19 -4.42 -7.99 0.42
CA GLY A 19 -4.21 -9.18 1.24
C GLY A 19 -2.98 -9.13 2.16
N GLN A 20 -2.23 -8.03 2.17
CA GLN A 20 -1.09 -7.86 3.07
C GLN A 20 -1.49 -7.23 4.41
N SER A 21 -0.77 -7.57 5.47
CA SER A 21 -0.80 -6.90 6.76
C SER A 21 0.53 -6.20 6.98
N LEU A 22 0.50 -4.88 7.01
CA LEU A 22 1.68 -4.01 7.05
C LEU A 22 1.75 -3.31 8.42
N PRO A 23 2.85 -3.47 9.17
CA PRO A 23 2.98 -2.85 10.49
C PRO A 23 3.11 -1.33 10.41
N TRP A 24 3.67 -0.80 9.31
CA TRP A 24 3.84 0.62 9.05
C TRP A 24 3.42 0.95 7.62
N VAL A 25 2.51 1.90 7.46
CA VAL A 25 1.97 2.31 6.16
C VAL A 25 1.92 3.82 6.10
N VAL A 26 2.47 4.39 5.01
CA VAL A 26 2.20 5.75 4.58
C VAL A 26 1.27 5.66 3.38
N ALA A 27 0.01 6.00 3.56
CA ALA A 27 -1.01 5.95 2.53
C ALA A 27 -1.23 7.36 1.96
N ASN A 28 -0.72 7.60 0.76
CA ASN A 28 -1.12 8.76 -0.03
C ASN A 28 -2.42 8.43 -0.77
N LEU A 29 -3.50 9.13 -0.44
CA LEU A 29 -4.82 8.90 -1.01
C LEU A 29 -5.18 9.89 -2.13
N MET A 30 -4.26 10.81 -2.47
CA MET A 30 -4.44 11.70 -3.60
C MET A 30 -4.43 10.90 -4.91
N GLY A 31 -5.59 10.84 -5.58
CA GLY A 31 -5.80 10.02 -6.76
C GLY A 31 -6.52 8.69 -6.49
N ALA A 32 -7.07 8.47 -5.29
CA ALA A 32 -8.05 7.41 -5.11
C ALA A 32 -9.37 7.82 -5.78
N TRP A 33 -9.85 7.02 -6.74
CA TRP A 33 -11.08 7.30 -7.51
C TRP A 33 -12.28 6.43 -7.07
N LEU A 34 -12.04 5.43 -6.23
CA LEU A 34 -13.07 4.54 -5.70
C LEU A 34 -12.89 4.37 -4.19
N LEU A 35 -14.01 4.34 -3.46
CA LEU A 35 -14.00 4.13 -2.01
C LEU A 35 -13.35 2.80 -1.61
N SER A 36 -13.54 1.76 -2.44
CA SER A 36 -12.93 0.44 -2.24
C SER A 36 -11.40 0.50 -2.28
N GLN A 37 -10.82 1.43 -3.05
CA GLN A 37 -9.38 1.62 -3.14
C GLN A 37 -8.84 2.26 -1.84
N VAL A 38 -9.55 3.26 -1.31
CA VAL A 38 -9.22 3.86 -0.01
C VAL A 38 -9.29 2.80 1.09
N TYR A 39 -10.38 2.04 1.15
CA TYR A 39 -10.53 0.95 2.12
C TYR A 39 -9.42 -0.09 1.99
N ALA A 40 -9.11 -0.53 0.78
CA ALA A 40 -8.07 -1.53 0.53
C ALA A 40 -6.67 -1.05 0.95
N ALA A 41 -6.39 0.26 0.91
CA ALA A 41 -5.14 0.84 1.38
C ALA A 41 -5.08 0.93 2.91
N LEU A 42 -6.13 1.47 3.54
CA LEU A 42 -6.18 1.68 4.99
C LEU A 42 -6.25 0.36 5.77
N SER A 43 -6.96 -0.64 5.23
CA SER A 43 -7.08 -1.99 5.83
C SER A 43 -5.78 -2.81 5.77
N ARG A 44 -4.67 -2.26 5.26
CA ARG A 44 -3.35 -2.89 5.34
C ARG A 44 -2.65 -2.60 6.66
N ALA A 45 -2.93 -1.46 7.30
CA ALA A 45 -2.29 -1.11 8.56
C ALA A 45 -2.79 -2.01 9.69
N ILE A 46 -1.86 -2.56 10.46
CA ILE A 46 -2.18 -3.42 11.62
C ILE A 46 -2.69 -2.59 12.81
N SER A 47 -2.27 -1.33 12.92
CA SER A 47 -2.69 -0.42 13.98
C SER A 47 -2.77 1.02 13.48
N LEU A 48 -3.56 1.85 14.17
CA LEU A 48 -3.63 3.29 13.87
C LEU A 48 -2.30 4.01 14.12
N MET A 49 -1.49 3.55 15.08
CA MET A 49 -0.17 4.12 15.35
C MET A 49 0.81 3.88 14.20
N GLY A 50 0.66 2.75 13.50
CA GLY A 50 1.44 2.41 12.31
C GLY A 50 0.90 2.98 11.01
N LEU A 51 -0.15 3.80 11.04
CA LEU A 51 -0.79 4.37 9.88
C LEU A 51 -0.55 5.87 9.80
N CYS A 52 0.04 6.32 8.70
CA CYS A 52 0.10 7.72 8.32
C CYS A 52 -0.69 7.91 7.02
N VAL A 53 -1.57 8.91 7.00
CA VAL A 53 -2.33 9.30 5.80
C VAL A 53 -1.83 10.67 5.36
N VAL A 54 -1.46 10.77 4.09
CA VAL A 54 -0.93 11.98 3.43
C VAL A 54 -1.88 12.37 2.31
#